data_AF-A0A963TH57-F1
#
_entry.id   AF-A0A963TH57-F1
#
_cell.length_a   1.000
_cell.length_b   1.000
_cell.length_c   1.000
_cell.angle_alpha   90.00
_cell.angle_beta   90.00
_cell.angle_gamma   90.00
#
_symmetry.space_group_name_H-M   'P 1'
#
loop_
_entity.id
_entity.type
_entity.pdbx_description
1 polymer ?
#
loop_
_entity_poly.entity_id
_entity_poly.type
_entity_poly.pdbx_seq_one_letter_code
_entity_poly.pdbx_strand_id
1 'polypeptide(L)' 'GYRIPDDLLRDSDYLAHPVFHMNRAETEMMRYMRRLADRDLALDRAMIPLGSCTMKLNAAAEMMPITW' A
#
# COMPACT_ATOMS: atom_id res chain seq x y z
N GLY A 1 30.78 9.56 6.12
CA GLY A 1 29.47 10.22 6.23
C GLY A 1 29.25 11.00 4.96
N TYR A 2 28.10 10.82 4.31
CA TYR A 2 27.77 11.52 3.06
C TYR A 2 27.96 13.05 3.25
N ARG A 3 28.87 13.65 2.47
CA ARG A 3 29.08 15.10 2.42
C ARG A 3 28.26 15.65 1.26
N ILE A 4 27.09 16.15 1.58
CA ILE A 4 26.24 16.90 0.65
C ILE A 4 26.56 18.39 0.87
N PRO A 5 26.76 19.20 -0.19
CA PRO A 5 26.90 20.65 -0.06
C PRO A 5 25.70 21.28 0.66
N ASP A 6 25.93 22.29 1.49
CA ASP A 6 24.89 22.91 2.33
C ASP A 6 23.72 23.46 1.49
N ASP A 7 24.01 24.00 0.30
CA ASP A 7 23.01 24.54 -0.64
C ASP A 7 22.05 23.47 -1.21
N LEU A 8 22.37 22.19 -1.02
CA LEU A 8 21.57 21.05 -1.47
C LEU A 8 20.85 20.35 -0.32
N LEU A 9 21.00 20.84 0.91
CA LEU A 9 20.25 20.33 2.06
C LEU A 9 18.79 20.74 1.94
N ARG A 10 17.90 19.80 2.27
CA ARG A 10 16.47 20.05 2.26
C ARG A 10 16.06 20.72 3.56
N ASP A 11 15.57 21.96 3.47
CA ASP A 11 15.03 22.71 4.62
C ASP A 11 13.51 22.62 4.78
N SER A 12 12.80 22.07 3.78
CA SER A 12 11.34 21.96 3.82
C SER A 12 10.86 20.72 4.56
N ASP A 13 9.86 20.91 5.41
CA ASP A 13 9.12 19.82 6.05
C ASP A 13 8.45 18.91 5.02
N TYR A 14 8.27 17.63 5.38
CA TYR A 14 7.62 16.62 4.56
C TYR A 14 6.83 15.65 5.40
N LEU A 15 5.82 15.02 4.77
CA LEU A 15 4.94 14.04 5.42
C LEU A 15 4.27 14.60 6.69
N ALA A 16 4.06 15.91 6.76
CA ALA A 16 3.46 16.59 7.91
C ALA A 16 2.01 16.17 8.21
N HIS A 17 1.35 15.49 7.27
CA HIS A 17 -0.01 15.00 7.48
C HIS A 17 -0.02 13.90 8.56
N PRO A 18 -0.95 13.94 9.54
CA PRO A 18 -0.95 13.00 10.67
C PRO A 18 -0.91 11.52 10.29
N VAL A 19 -1.47 11.15 9.14
CA VAL A 19 -1.49 9.76 8.63
C VAL A 19 -0.09 9.12 8.59
N PHE A 20 0.96 9.90 8.31
CA PHE A 20 2.34 9.41 8.24
C PHE A 20 3.00 9.24 9.61
N HIS A 21 2.32 9.66 10.67
CA HIS A 21 2.81 9.59 12.04
C HIS A 21 1.92 8.74 12.95
N MET A 22 0.73 8.35 12.50
CA MET A 22 -0.25 7.58 13.28
C MET A 22 0.04 6.08 13.39
N ASN A 23 0.78 5.49 12.45
CA ASN A 23 1.07 4.05 12.44
C ASN A 23 2.59 3.86 12.41
N ARG A 24 3.22 3.70 13.57
CA ARG A 24 4.69 3.52 13.69
C ARG A 24 5.09 2.11 14.07
N ALA A 25 4.19 1.35 14.69
CA ALA A 25 4.39 -0.06 14.94
C ALA A 25 3.86 -0.92 13.78
N GLU A 26 4.50 -2.06 13.54
CA GLU A 26 4.06 -3.03 12.52
C GLU A 26 2.60 -3.47 12.74
N THR A 27 2.22 -3.71 14.00
CA THR A 27 0.83 -4.08 14.35
C THR A 27 -0.18 -2.97 14.02
N GLU A 28 0.19 -1.70 14.22
CA GLU A 28 -0.67 -0.56 13.86
C GLU A 28 -0.84 -0.47 12.34
N MET A 29 0.27 -0.64 11.61
CA MET A 29 0.27 -0.63 10.15
C MET A 29 -0.57 -1.77 9.57
N MET A 30 -0.42 -2.99 10.09
CA MET A 30 -1.24 -4.14 9.69
C MET A 30 -2.74 -3.89 9.93
N ARG A 31 -3.11 -3.31 11.08
CA ARG A 31 -4.51 -2.92 11.35
C ARG A 31 -4.99 -1.82 10.41
N TYR A 32 -4.15 -0.85 10.09
CA TYR A 32 -4.48 0.23 9.17
C TYR A 32 -4.73 -0.29 7.76
N MET A 33 -3.84 -1.12 7.22
CA MET A 33 -4.00 -1.76 5.90
C MET A 33 -5.26 -2.61 5.85
N ARG A 34 -5.54 -3.41 6.90
CA ARG A 34 -6.77 -4.21 6.96
C ARG A 34 -8.03 -3.36 6.94
N ARG A 35 -8.09 -2.27 7.71
CA ARG A 35 -9.24 -1.35 7.73
C ARG A 35 -9.49 -0.71 6.36
N LEU A 36 -8.44 -0.44 5.59
CA LEU A 36 -8.58 0.10 4.23
C LEU A 36 -9.10 -0.98 3.28
N ALA A 37 -8.47 -2.15 3.26
CA ALA A 37 -8.91 -3.27 2.44
C ALA A 37 -10.36 -3.66 2.72
N ASP A 38 -10.79 -3.58 3.98
CA ASP A 38 -12.16 -3.92 4.35
C ASP A 38 -13.21 -2.94 3.80
N ARG A 39 -12.83 -1.73 3.38
CA ARG A 39 -13.74 -0.76 2.76
C ARG A 39 -13.97 -1.01 1.26
N ASP A 40 -13.13 -1.82 0.64
CA ASP A 40 -13.18 -2.08 -0.80
C ASP A 40 -13.95 -3.39 -1.10
N LEU A 41 -14.69 -3.40 -2.21
CA LEU A 41 -15.29 -4.62 -2.75
C LEU A 41 -14.31 -5.26 -3.73
N ALA A 42 -13.86 -6.46 -3.39
CA ALA A 42 -12.92 -7.22 -4.20
C ALA A 42 -13.48 -8.60 -4.58
N LEU A 43 -12.75 -9.32 -5.45
CA LEU A 43 -13.16 -10.63 -5.99
C LEU A 43 -13.24 -11.74 -4.94
N ASP A 44 -12.65 -11.55 -3.76
CA ASP A 44 -12.79 -12.45 -2.61
C ASP A 44 -14.15 -12.34 -1.92
N ARG A 45 -14.90 -11.26 -2.17
CA ARG A 45 -16.20 -10.98 -1.53
C ARG A 45 -17.39 -11.21 -2.46
N ALA A 46 -17.28 -10.85 -3.74
CA ALA A 46 -18.36 -11.00 -4.70
C ALA A 46 -17.85 -11.05 -6.14
N MET A 47 -18.70 -11.55 -7.04
CA MET A 47 -18.49 -11.36 -8.47
C MET A 47 -18.55 -9.87 -8.82
N ILE A 48 -17.60 -9.38 -9.61
CA ILE A 48 -17.55 -8.02 -10.14
C ILE A 48 -17.73 -8.08 -11.67
N PRO A 49 -18.97 -8.01 -12.19
CA PRO A 49 -19.26 -8.23 -13.61
C PRO A 49 -19.06 -6.96 -14.45
N LEU A 50 -17.83 -6.46 -14.50
CA LEU A 50 -17.47 -5.32 -15.36
C LEU A 50 -17.14 -5.83 -16.78
N GLY A 51 -17.99 -5.46 -17.75
CA GLY A 51 -17.75 -5.75 -19.16
C GLY A 51 -16.40 -5.20 -19.63
N SER A 52 -15.68 -5.95 -20.47
CA SER A 52 -14.33 -5.61 -20.99
C SER A 52 -13.17 -5.74 -19.99
N CYS A 53 -13.41 -5.83 -18.68
CA CYS A 53 -12.33 -5.92 -17.68
C CYS A 53 -11.80 -7.34 -17.45
N THR A 54 -12.56 -8.38 -17.84
CA THR A 54 -12.20 -9.80 -17.65
C THR A 54 -11.74 -10.12 -16.22
N MET A 55 -12.55 -9.75 -15.22
CA MET A 55 -12.28 -9.99 -13.80
C MET A 55 -12.43 -11.48 -13.46
N LYS A 56 -11.38 -12.26 -13.74
CA LYS A 56 -11.30 -13.72 -13.58
C LYS A 56 -10.47 -14.11 -12.34
N LEU A 57 -10.37 -15.42 -12.09
CA LEU A 57 -9.53 -15.96 -11.03
C LEU A 57 -8.06 -15.55 -11.23
N ASN A 58 -7.47 -14.97 -10.19
CA ASN A 58 -6.03 -14.81 -10.04
C ASN A 58 -5.56 -15.85 -9.02
N ALA A 59 -5.03 -16.99 -9.49
CA ALA A 59 -4.77 -18.13 -8.62
C ALA A 59 -3.52 -17.89 -7.73
N ALA A 60 -3.55 -18.32 -6.47
CA ALA A 60 -2.42 -18.14 -5.56
C ALA A 60 -1.12 -18.76 -6.08
N ALA A 61 -1.21 -19.93 -6.73
CA ALA A 61 -0.07 -20.62 -7.35
C ALA A 61 0.57 -19.79 -8.48
N GLU A 62 -0.20 -18.99 -9.21
CA GLU A 62 0.30 -18.10 -10.26
C GLU A 62 0.96 -16.84 -9.67
N MET A 63 0.57 -16.43 -8.45
CA MET A 63 1.05 -15.21 -7.81
C MET A 63 2.31 -15.39 -6.96
N MET A 64 2.55 -16.58 -6.40
CA MET A 64 3.73 -16.89 -5.57
C MET A 64 5.09 -16.49 -6.19
N PRO A 65 5.39 -16.81 -7.47
CA PRO A 65 6.72 -16.56 -8.03
C PRO A 65 7.03 -15.09 -8.32
N ILE A 66 6.07 -14.16 -8.17
CA ILE A 66 6.27 -12.74 -8.49
C ILE A 66 7.21 -12.05 -7.49
N THR A 67 7.34 -12.60 -6.28
CA THR A 67 8.10 -12.00 -5.16
C THR A 67 9.26 -12.85 -4.66
N TRP A 68 9.66 -13.89 -5.42
CA TRP A 68 10.84 -14.72 -5.12
C TRP A 68 12.16 -13.98 -5.39
#